data_AF-A0A7U4QV78-F1
#
_entry.id   AF-A0A7U4QV78-F1
#
_cell.length_a   1.000
_cell.length_b   1.000
_cell.length_c   1.000
_cell.angle_alpha   90.00
_cell.angle_beta   90.00
_cell.angle_gamma   90.00
#
_symmetry.space_group_name_H-M   'P 1'
#
loop_
_entity.id
_entity.type
_entity.pdbx_description
1 polymer ?
#
loop_
_entity_poly.entity_id
_entity_poly.type
_entity_poly.pdbx_seq_one_letter_code
_entity_poly.pdbx_strand_id
1 'polypeptide(L)'
;MSGIRNLAALATSASTSRVLNLNMVAKRYPDDPMRKKAPLFTDDLLNRSILVKHRLRRDEAYLIPNSTAVATKIIFPLDFDDLELGGRSIFVNQKGFRQAICDLVGYRELELERDFLVLGMLNDLPSLDPFLVREQLRRNHHQPAECYFSISPADTSRMQSFTSAEMAPLIRMAFRTTSGSGSAGMVGKLADALLSANADARLDPLRETLGLHGDQFTQGIFSWKGFIYYKWQFSEMIQSLIRVTQEMDQIKPSGRNDVATREEIRVLKTSIRKRIREAARSCSQVLALYDDAFADLVHRGNTAAFRRFLLEAPIFFLDLGHSMGMISHISSFWSYRFNGGAANLPTSEEFRDILSEFETGLAPRQSYSQPW
;
A
#
# COMPACT_ATOMS: atom_id res chain seq x y z
N MET A 1 23.18 15.89 10.52
CA MET A 1 23.65 14.61 9.93
C MET A 1 23.47 13.48 10.94
N SER A 2 22.48 12.62 10.73
CA SER A 2 22.47 11.19 11.11
C SER A 2 21.12 10.65 10.63
N GLY A 3 21.08 10.24 9.37
CA GLY A 3 19.91 9.66 8.72
C GLY A 3 20.13 8.20 8.36
N ILE A 4 21.11 7.54 8.96
CA ILE A 4 21.32 6.10 8.83
C ILE A 4 20.20 5.45 9.66
N ARG A 5 19.06 5.22 9.02
CA ARG A 5 18.09 4.26 9.56
C ARG A 5 18.76 2.90 9.49
N ASN A 6 18.87 2.21 10.62
CA ASN A 6 19.18 0.80 10.63
C ASN A 6 18.15 0.10 9.72
N LEU A 7 18.60 -0.55 8.64
CA LEU A 7 17.71 -1.28 7.75
C LEU A 7 17.12 -2.53 8.45
N ALA A 8 17.56 -2.87 9.67
CA ALA A 8 16.94 -3.90 10.52
C ALA A 8 15.43 -3.71 10.66
N ALA A 9 14.95 -2.47 10.78
CA ALA A 9 13.49 -2.21 10.84
C ALA A 9 12.77 -2.61 9.53
N LEU A 10 13.48 -2.59 8.40
CA LEU A 10 13.00 -3.08 7.10
C LEU A 10 13.14 -4.60 6.97
N ALA A 11 14.04 -5.23 7.73
CA ALA A 11 14.19 -6.69 7.76
C ALA A 11 12.92 -7.39 8.28
N THR A 12 12.22 -6.75 9.22
CA THR A 12 11.00 -7.28 9.84
C THR A 12 9.71 -6.91 9.10
N SER A 13 9.74 -5.91 8.21
CA SER A 13 8.58 -5.48 7.43
C SER A 13 8.70 -5.98 5.98
N ALA A 14 7.79 -6.84 5.54
CA ALA A 14 7.67 -7.18 4.12
C ALA A 14 6.98 -6.05 3.31
N SER A 15 6.42 -6.39 2.15
CA SER A 15 5.56 -5.52 1.35
C SER A 15 4.43 -4.89 2.18
N THR A 16 4.57 -3.61 2.49
CA THR A 16 3.58 -2.76 3.17
C THR A 16 3.14 -1.66 2.21
N SER A 17 2.22 -0.78 2.63
CA SER A 17 1.88 0.42 1.83
C SER A 17 3.09 1.30 1.48
N ARG A 18 4.20 1.22 2.22
CA ARG A 18 5.38 2.08 2.03
C ARG A 18 6.61 1.35 1.49
N VAL A 19 6.75 0.06 1.74
CA VAL A 19 7.97 -0.70 1.47
C VAL A 19 7.62 -1.90 0.60
N LEU A 20 8.40 -2.17 -0.44
CA LEU A 20 8.41 -3.42 -1.20
C LEU A 20 9.78 -4.07 -1.00
N ASN A 21 9.83 -5.14 -0.19
CA ASN A 21 11.08 -5.78 0.23
C ASN A 21 11.35 -7.04 -0.60
N LEU A 22 12.07 -6.88 -1.72
CA LEU A 22 12.34 -7.98 -2.64
C LEU A 22 13.43 -8.92 -2.12
N ASN A 23 14.36 -8.41 -1.30
CA ASN A 23 15.31 -9.26 -0.57
C ASN A 23 14.60 -10.34 0.23
N MET A 24 13.56 -9.96 0.98
CA MET A 24 12.79 -10.91 1.79
C MET A 24 12.01 -11.92 0.91
N VAL A 25 11.49 -11.49 -0.25
CA VAL A 25 10.86 -12.40 -1.22
C VAL A 25 11.88 -13.40 -1.75
N ALA A 26 13.08 -12.95 -2.14
CA ALA A 26 14.15 -13.82 -2.62
C ALA A 26 14.57 -14.87 -1.57
N LYS A 27 14.67 -14.47 -0.29
CA LYS A 27 14.98 -15.39 0.82
C LYS A 27 13.87 -16.40 1.12
N ARG A 28 12.61 -15.99 1.02
CA ARG A 28 11.46 -16.85 1.34
C ARG A 28 11.15 -17.84 0.22
N TYR A 29 11.45 -17.46 -1.03
CA TYR A 29 11.13 -18.23 -2.23
C TYR A 29 12.39 -18.44 -3.11
N PRO A 30 13.51 -18.95 -2.58
CA PRO A 30 14.77 -19.02 -3.32
C PRO A 30 14.66 -19.89 -4.58
N ASP A 31 13.95 -21.01 -4.45
CA ASP A 31 13.81 -22.02 -5.51
C ASP A 31 12.44 -22.07 -6.16
N ASP A 32 11.59 -21.06 -5.94
CA ASP A 32 10.28 -20.99 -6.58
C ASP A 32 10.42 -20.90 -8.11
N PRO A 33 9.98 -21.93 -8.87
CA PRO A 33 10.09 -21.93 -10.32
C PRO A 33 9.30 -20.79 -10.98
N MET A 34 8.18 -20.38 -10.38
CA MET A 34 7.36 -19.28 -10.89
C MET A 34 8.09 -17.95 -10.75
N ARG A 35 8.82 -17.74 -9.65
CA ARG A 35 9.66 -16.55 -9.45
C ARG A 35 10.75 -16.44 -10.53
N LYS A 36 11.40 -17.56 -10.86
CA LYS A 36 12.44 -17.61 -11.91
C LYS A 36 11.83 -17.40 -13.32
N LYS A 37 10.63 -17.93 -13.57
CA LYS A 37 9.93 -17.82 -14.86
C LYS A 37 9.32 -16.43 -15.10
N ALA A 38 8.83 -15.79 -14.04
CA ALA A 38 8.14 -14.50 -14.10
C ALA A 38 8.67 -13.55 -13.02
N PRO A 39 9.92 -13.06 -13.16
CA PRO A 39 10.52 -12.17 -12.18
C PRO A 39 9.94 -10.75 -12.29
N LEU A 40 9.98 -10.01 -11.17
CA LEU A 40 9.52 -8.61 -11.15
C LEU A 40 10.40 -7.74 -12.04
N PHE A 41 11.70 -7.80 -11.82
CA PHE A 41 12.72 -7.21 -12.69
C PHE A 41 13.40 -8.30 -13.53
N THR A 42 14.04 -7.92 -14.62
CA THR A 42 14.88 -8.82 -15.41
C THR A 42 16.21 -9.03 -14.70
N ASP A 43 16.75 -7.99 -14.07
CA ASP A 43 17.96 -8.05 -13.28
C ASP A 43 17.75 -8.71 -11.89
N ASP A 44 18.70 -9.56 -11.49
CA ASP A 44 18.66 -10.27 -10.20
C ASP A 44 18.93 -9.34 -9.02
N LEU A 45 19.83 -8.36 -9.17
CA LEU A 45 20.18 -7.44 -8.09
C LEU A 45 18.99 -6.53 -7.73
N LEU A 46 18.25 -6.04 -8.73
CA LEU A 46 16.98 -5.34 -8.55
C LEU A 46 15.93 -6.24 -7.88
N ASN A 47 15.84 -7.52 -8.23
CA ASN A 47 14.97 -8.50 -7.55
C ASN A 47 15.38 -8.83 -6.11
N ARG A 48 16.51 -8.30 -5.62
CA ARG A 48 16.96 -8.40 -4.23
C ARG A 48 17.00 -7.04 -3.52
N SER A 49 16.59 -5.97 -4.20
CA SER A 49 16.54 -4.62 -3.64
C SER A 49 15.37 -4.40 -2.68
N ILE A 50 15.36 -3.27 -2.00
CA ILE A 50 14.24 -2.80 -1.18
C ILE A 50 13.77 -1.45 -1.74
N LEU A 51 12.50 -1.38 -2.14
CA LEU A 51 11.90 -0.13 -2.63
C LEU A 51 11.07 0.51 -1.53
N VAL A 52 11.18 1.83 -1.41
CA VAL A 52 10.53 2.59 -0.34
C VAL A 52 9.90 3.86 -0.89
N LYS A 53 8.61 4.08 -0.58
CA LYS A 53 7.97 5.40 -0.75
C LYS A 53 8.55 6.36 0.27
N HIS A 54 9.28 7.35 -0.24
CA HIS A 54 10.07 8.27 0.55
C HIS A 54 9.60 9.70 0.30
N ARG A 55 9.21 10.38 1.38
CA ARG A 55 8.99 11.82 1.33
C ARG A 55 10.33 12.52 1.28
N LEU A 56 10.59 13.26 0.21
CA LEU A 56 11.84 13.98 0.05
C LEU A 56 12.01 15.00 1.16
N ARG A 57 13.23 15.08 1.69
CA ARG A 57 13.63 16.15 2.60
C ARG A 57 14.06 17.37 1.82
N ARG A 58 14.11 18.53 2.48
CA ARG A 58 14.55 19.79 1.85
C ARG A 58 15.94 19.68 1.21
N ASP A 59 16.83 18.92 1.83
CA ASP A 59 18.19 18.63 1.36
C ASP A 59 18.25 17.49 0.32
N GLU A 60 17.13 16.88 -0.06
CA GLU A 60 17.06 15.85 -1.10
C GLU A 60 16.30 16.33 -2.35
N ALA A 61 15.52 17.40 -2.22
CA ALA A 61 14.65 17.91 -3.29
C ALA A 61 15.42 18.27 -4.58
N TYR A 62 16.67 18.72 -4.47
CA TYR A 62 17.49 19.06 -5.64
C TYR A 62 17.90 17.84 -6.48
N LEU A 63 17.80 16.62 -5.94
CA LEU A 63 18.20 15.39 -6.64
C LEU A 63 17.22 15.03 -7.76
N ILE A 64 15.96 15.44 -7.63
CA ILE A 64 14.87 15.08 -8.54
C ILE A 64 14.27 16.38 -9.12
N PRO A 65 14.58 16.73 -10.38
CA PRO A 65 13.99 17.89 -11.04
C PRO A 65 12.46 17.75 -11.14
N ASN A 66 11.72 18.84 -10.88
CA ASN A 66 10.25 18.88 -10.93
C ASN A 66 9.54 17.84 -10.02
N SER A 67 10.16 17.50 -8.89
CA SER A 67 9.71 16.39 -8.06
C SER A 67 8.33 16.57 -7.43
N THR A 68 7.64 15.44 -7.29
CA THR A 68 6.56 15.23 -6.33
C THR A 68 7.10 15.24 -4.89
N ALA A 69 6.24 15.49 -3.90
CA ALA A 69 6.63 15.43 -2.48
C ALA A 69 7.09 14.03 -2.02
N VAL A 70 6.68 12.98 -2.74
CA VAL A 70 7.03 11.58 -2.49
C VAL A 70 7.68 10.98 -3.73
N ALA A 71 8.83 10.33 -3.55
CA ALA A 71 9.56 9.61 -4.58
C ALA A 71 9.78 8.13 -4.17
N THR A 72 10.08 7.26 -5.14
CA THR A 72 10.52 5.90 -4.85
C THR A 72 12.03 5.85 -4.67
N LYS A 73 12.48 5.42 -3.49
CA LYS A 73 13.88 5.15 -3.17
C LYS A 73 14.16 3.66 -3.32
N ILE A 74 15.18 3.32 -4.09
CA ILE A 74 15.70 1.96 -4.22
C ILE A 74 16.90 1.83 -3.30
N ILE A 75 16.92 0.79 -2.47
CA ILE A 75 18.00 0.48 -1.55
C ILE A 75 18.58 -0.89 -1.92
N PHE A 76 19.88 -0.93 -2.13
CA PHE A 76 20.67 -2.13 -2.38
C PHE A 76 21.48 -2.43 -1.10
N PRO A 77 21.10 -3.46 -0.33
CA PRO A 77 21.86 -3.86 0.85
C PRO A 77 23.33 -4.11 0.53
N LEU A 78 24.23 -3.73 1.45
CA LEU A 78 25.65 -4.11 1.34
C LEU A 78 25.83 -5.61 1.58
N ASP A 79 25.06 -6.16 2.51
CA ASP A 79 24.90 -7.58 2.75
C ASP A 79 23.40 -7.90 2.73
N PHE A 80 23.03 -8.91 1.94
CA PHE A 80 21.63 -9.32 1.81
C PHE A 80 21.16 -10.13 3.01
N ASP A 81 22.08 -10.75 3.74
CA ASP A 81 21.84 -11.54 4.95
C ASP A 81 21.83 -10.68 6.21
N ASP A 82 22.66 -9.65 6.25
CA ASP A 82 22.71 -8.67 7.33
C ASP A 82 22.39 -7.24 6.86
N LEU A 83 21.13 -6.83 7.05
CA LEU A 83 20.68 -5.48 6.70
C LEU A 83 21.25 -4.41 7.64
N GLU A 84 21.80 -4.75 8.82
CA GLU A 84 22.34 -3.75 9.76
C GLU A 84 23.56 -3.03 9.20
N LEU A 85 24.29 -3.68 8.29
CA LEU A 85 25.44 -3.11 7.58
C LEU A 85 25.06 -1.95 6.64
N GLY A 86 23.78 -1.74 6.38
CA GLY A 86 23.28 -0.64 5.55
C GLY A 86 23.24 -0.99 4.07
N GLY A 87 23.20 0.03 3.21
CA GLY A 87 22.99 -0.14 1.79
C GLY A 87 23.27 1.11 0.97
N ARG A 88 23.53 0.92 -0.32
CA ARG A 88 23.55 2.01 -1.31
C ARG A 88 22.12 2.34 -1.71
N SER A 89 21.85 3.61 -2.01
CA SER A 89 20.49 4.01 -2.39
C SER A 89 20.45 5.02 -3.52
N ILE A 90 19.44 4.88 -4.36
CA ILE A 90 19.19 5.71 -5.54
C ILE A 90 17.70 6.03 -5.58
N PHE A 91 17.32 7.27 -5.88
CA PHE A 91 15.92 7.61 -6.16
C PHE A 91 15.59 7.39 -7.63
N VAL A 92 14.39 6.87 -7.90
CA VAL A 92 13.84 6.83 -9.26
C VAL A 92 13.73 8.27 -9.77
N ASN A 93 14.16 8.49 -11.02
CA ASN A 93 14.18 9.78 -11.69
C ASN A 93 15.14 10.84 -11.09
N GLN A 94 16.06 10.47 -10.18
CA GLN A 94 17.12 11.40 -9.81
C GLN A 94 18.04 11.74 -10.99
N LYS A 95 18.77 12.85 -10.92
CA LYS A 95 19.79 13.17 -11.91
C LYS A 95 20.80 12.02 -12.03
N GLY A 96 21.00 11.52 -13.26
CA GLY A 96 21.89 10.38 -13.54
C GLY A 96 21.32 9.02 -13.13
N PHE A 97 20.02 8.91 -12.82
CA PHE A 97 19.36 7.68 -12.36
C PHE A 97 19.66 6.46 -13.22
N ARG A 98 19.43 6.55 -14.54
CA ARG A 98 19.58 5.41 -15.45
C ARG A 98 21.02 4.92 -15.51
N GLN A 99 21.99 5.83 -15.68
CA GLN A 99 23.41 5.49 -15.66
C GLN A 99 23.83 4.86 -14.34
N ALA A 100 23.39 5.41 -13.20
CA ALA A 100 23.74 4.88 -11.88
C ALA A 100 23.20 3.45 -11.66
N ILE A 101 22.03 3.13 -12.20
CA ILE A 101 21.51 1.76 -12.17
C ILE A 101 22.36 0.86 -13.08
N CYS A 102 22.61 1.25 -14.33
CA CYS A 102 23.47 0.51 -15.26
C CYS A 102 24.84 0.18 -14.65
N ASP A 103 25.50 1.16 -14.04
CA ASP A 103 26.81 1.00 -13.39
C ASP A 103 26.76 0.03 -12.21
N LEU A 104 25.64 0.00 -11.47
CA LEU A 104 25.49 -0.85 -10.29
C LEU A 104 25.19 -2.30 -10.66
N VAL A 105 24.34 -2.54 -11.68
CA VAL A 105 23.93 -3.89 -12.08
C VAL A 105 24.83 -4.49 -13.16
N GLY A 106 25.66 -3.69 -13.83
CA GLY A 106 26.59 -4.13 -14.87
C GLY A 106 25.96 -4.36 -16.24
N TYR A 107 24.81 -3.73 -16.53
CA TYR A 107 24.09 -3.82 -17.81
C TYR A 107 24.07 -2.50 -18.56
N ARG A 108 23.87 -2.53 -19.87
CA ARG A 108 23.60 -1.32 -20.66
C ARG A 108 22.13 -0.93 -20.54
N GLU A 109 21.85 0.35 -20.79
CA GLU A 109 20.49 0.89 -20.67
C GLU A 109 19.45 0.14 -21.53
N LEU A 110 19.81 -0.21 -22.76
CA LEU A 110 18.95 -0.98 -23.67
C LEU A 110 18.55 -2.36 -23.13
N GLU A 111 19.38 -2.96 -22.26
CA GLU A 111 19.13 -4.26 -21.64
C GLU A 111 18.19 -4.15 -20.43
N LEU A 112 18.00 -2.93 -19.91
CA LEU A 112 17.19 -2.62 -18.72
C LEU A 112 15.90 -1.87 -19.02
N GLU A 113 15.50 -1.71 -20.29
CA GLU A 113 14.28 -0.96 -20.66
C GLU A 113 13.03 -1.45 -19.93
N ARG A 114 12.83 -2.78 -19.84
CA ARG A 114 11.74 -3.38 -19.05
C ARG A 114 11.80 -2.97 -17.58
N ASP A 115 13.00 -2.94 -17.00
CA ASP A 115 13.19 -2.68 -15.58
C ASP A 115 12.98 -1.20 -15.27
N PHE A 116 13.42 -0.29 -16.16
CA PHE A 116 13.12 1.13 -16.06
C PHE A 116 11.62 1.42 -16.20
N LEU A 117 10.90 0.71 -17.07
CA LEU A 117 9.44 0.81 -17.17
C LEU A 117 8.76 0.39 -15.86
N VAL A 118 9.16 -0.76 -15.28
CA VAL A 118 8.65 -1.22 -13.99
C VAL A 118 8.97 -0.23 -12.87
N LEU A 119 10.20 0.28 -12.80
CA LEU A 119 10.59 1.29 -11.80
C LEU A 119 9.79 2.59 -11.94
N GLY A 120 9.52 3.03 -13.17
CA GLY A 120 8.66 4.18 -13.47
C GLY A 120 7.24 3.95 -12.96
N MET A 121 6.61 2.82 -13.32
CA MET A 121 5.28 2.46 -12.83
C MET A 121 5.22 2.42 -11.29
N LEU A 122 6.21 1.79 -10.65
CA LEU A 122 6.29 1.75 -9.20
C LEU A 122 6.50 3.13 -8.60
N ASN A 123 7.17 4.06 -9.28
CA ASN A 123 7.35 5.44 -8.83
C ASN A 123 6.05 6.23 -8.84
N ASP A 124 5.23 6.07 -9.88
CA ASP A 124 3.96 6.80 -10.05
C ASP A 124 2.86 6.35 -9.08
N LEU A 125 3.07 5.21 -8.43
CA LEU A 125 2.16 4.75 -7.38
C LEU A 125 2.26 5.59 -6.10
N PRO A 126 1.15 5.81 -5.39
CA PRO A 126 1.10 6.50 -4.10
C PRO A 126 1.57 5.61 -2.94
N SER A 127 1.36 4.31 -3.04
CA SER A 127 1.77 3.26 -2.11
C SER A 127 2.41 2.09 -2.87
N LEU A 128 3.04 1.19 -2.13
CA LEU A 128 3.59 -0.07 -2.62
C LEU A 128 2.84 -1.28 -2.06
N ASP A 129 1.57 -1.10 -1.68
CA ASP A 129 0.79 -2.23 -1.19
C ASP A 129 0.64 -3.29 -2.30
N PRO A 130 0.58 -4.58 -1.94
CA PRO A 130 0.62 -5.66 -2.92
C PRO A 130 -0.49 -5.64 -3.96
N PHE A 131 -1.67 -5.15 -3.58
CA PHE A 131 -2.87 -5.12 -4.43
C PHE A 131 -2.77 -4.06 -5.50
N LEU A 132 -2.37 -2.85 -5.10
CA LEU A 132 -2.15 -1.75 -6.02
C LEU A 132 -1.01 -2.05 -6.99
N VAL A 133 0.13 -2.54 -6.47
CA VAL A 133 1.31 -2.84 -7.30
C VAL A 133 0.97 -3.89 -8.35
N ARG A 134 0.35 -5.01 -7.95
CA ARG A 134 -0.03 -6.06 -8.91
C ARG A 134 -0.97 -5.51 -9.98
N GLU A 135 -1.99 -4.76 -9.58
CA GLU A 135 -2.97 -4.25 -10.54
C GLU A 135 -2.35 -3.25 -11.53
N GLN A 136 -1.47 -2.37 -11.06
CA GLN A 136 -0.74 -1.45 -11.93
C GLN A 136 0.12 -2.18 -12.95
N LEU A 137 0.87 -3.20 -12.53
CA LEU A 137 1.72 -3.99 -13.43
C LEU A 137 0.87 -4.79 -14.42
N ARG A 138 -0.22 -5.42 -13.95
CA ARG A 138 -1.12 -6.23 -14.78
C ARG A 138 -1.76 -5.42 -15.91
N ARG A 139 -2.23 -4.19 -15.61
CA ARG A 139 -2.80 -3.27 -16.61
C ARG A 139 -1.81 -2.86 -17.69
N ASN A 140 -0.51 -2.93 -17.39
CA ASN A 140 0.58 -2.62 -18.32
C ASN A 140 1.25 -3.91 -18.85
N HIS A 141 0.54 -5.04 -18.85
CA HIS A 141 1.00 -6.32 -19.38
C HIS A 141 2.23 -6.93 -18.68
N HIS A 142 2.51 -6.53 -17.44
CA HIS A 142 3.52 -7.15 -16.59
C HIS A 142 2.86 -8.07 -15.55
N GLN A 143 3.20 -9.35 -15.56
CA GLN A 143 2.64 -10.35 -14.64
C GLN A 143 3.76 -11.10 -13.89
N PRO A 144 4.41 -10.46 -12.90
CA PRO A 144 5.33 -11.16 -12.01
C PRO A 144 4.64 -12.26 -11.21
N ALA A 145 5.44 -13.20 -10.69
CA ALA A 145 4.95 -14.26 -9.82
C ALA A 145 4.23 -13.73 -8.56
N GLU A 146 3.24 -14.48 -8.07
CA GLU A 146 2.39 -14.05 -6.94
C GLU A 146 3.17 -13.83 -5.63
N CYS A 147 4.32 -14.50 -5.48
CA CYS A 147 5.20 -14.34 -4.33
C CYS A 147 5.64 -12.88 -4.09
N TYR A 148 5.69 -12.05 -5.13
CA TYR A 148 6.01 -10.62 -5.03
C TYR A 148 4.88 -9.77 -4.42
N PHE A 149 3.64 -10.31 -4.40
CA PHE A 149 2.43 -9.60 -3.96
C PHE A 149 1.83 -10.22 -2.68
N SER A 150 2.66 -10.86 -1.86
CA SER A 150 2.24 -11.37 -0.56
C SER A 150 2.10 -10.24 0.46
N ILE A 151 1.06 -10.30 1.30
CA ILE A 151 0.91 -9.44 2.48
C ILE A 151 2.07 -9.72 3.45
N SER A 152 2.55 -8.69 4.14
CA SER A 152 3.62 -8.86 5.12
C SER A 152 3.23 -9.76 6.28
N PRO A 153 4.14 -10.57 6.85
CA PRO A 153 3.85 -11.37 8.04
C PRO A 153 3.33 -10.52 9.20
N ALA A 154 3.84 -9.30 9.35
CA ALA A 154 3.39 -8.35 10.36
C ALA A 154 1.94 -7.90 10.13
N ASP A 155 1.56 -7.56 8.90
CA ASP A 155 0.19 -7.18 8.58
C ASP A 155 -0.75 -8.37 8.65
N THR A 156 -0.34 -9.55 8.15
CA THR A 156 -1.09 -10.80 8.27
C THR A 156 -1.43 -11.10 9.73
N SER A 157 -0.46 -10.95 10.64
CA SER A 157 -0.69 -11.17 12.07
C SER A 157 -1.67 -10.15 12.67
N ARG A 158 -1.56 -8.86 12.31
CA ARG A 158 -2.48 -7.82 12.83
C ARG A 158 -3.90 -7.95 12.28
N MET A 159 -4.05 -8.33 11.02
CA MET A 159 -5.37 -8.42 10.37
C MET A 159 -6.09 -9.75 10.63
N GLN A 160 -5.43 -10.77 11.19
CA GLN A 160 -6.00 -12.12 11.34
C GLN A 160 -7.35 -12.13 12.10
N SER A 161 -7.43 -11.42 13.22
CA SER A 161 -8.66 -11.29 14.00
C SER A 161 -9.76 -10.56 13.22
N PHE A 162 -9.41 -9.52 12.47
CA PHE A 162 -10.33 -8.78 11.62
C PHE A 162 -10.89 -9.68 10.51
N THR A 163 -10.02 -10.37 9.76
CA THR A 163 -10.42 -11.29 8.69
C THR A 163 -11.28 -12.43 9.23
N SER A 164 -10.96 -12.96 10.41
CA SER A 164 -11.77 -13.99 11.06
C SER A 164 -13.18 -13.50 11.36
N ALA A 165 -13.32 -12.28 11.90
CA ALA A 165 -14.63 -11.68 12.16
C ALA A 165 -15.43 -11.45 10.86
N GLU A 166 -14.77 -10.97 9.80
CA GLU A 166 -15.37 -10.75 8.48
C GLU A 166 -15.86 -12.05 7.83
N MET A 167 -15.14 -13.17 8.01
CA MET A 167 -15.49 -14.48 7.44
C MET A 167 -16.56 -15.22 8.24
N ALA A 168 -16.72 -14.89 9.52
CA ALA A 168 -17.61 -15.64 10.41
C ALA A 168 -19.06 -15.76 9.91
N PRO A 169 -19.70 -14.74 9.29
CA PRO A 169 -21.05 -14.87 8.74
C PRO A 169 -21.15 -15.89 7.60
N LEU A 170 -20.17 -15.91 6.68
CA LEU A 170 -20.13 -16.87 5.57
C LEU A 170 -19.96 -18.29 6.06
N ILE A 171 -19.12 -18.49 7.09
CA ILE A 171 -18.89 -19.80 7.68
C ILE A 171 -20.13 -20.26 8.41
N ARG A 172 -20.77 -19.40 9.20
CA ARG A 172 -22.07 -19.72 9.80
C ARG A 172 -23.09 -20.14 8.74
N MET A 173 -23.17 -19.42 7.61
CA MET A 173 -24.06 -19.80 6.51
C MET A 173 -23.73 -21.20 5.96
N ALA A 174 -22.45 -21.47 5.66
CA ALA A 174 -22.00 -22.75 5.11
C ALA A 174 -22.23 -23.94 6.06
N PHE A 175 -22.20 -23.73 7.38
CA PHE A 175 -22.34 -24.78 8.38
C PHE A 175 -23.73 -24.85 9.06
N ARG A 176 -24.68 -23.95 8.75
CA ARG A 176 -26.08 -24.10 9.20
C ARG A 176 -26.74 -25.38 8.68
N THR A 177 -26.21 -25.96 7.60
CA THR A 177 -26.64 -27.22 6.99
C THR A 177 -25.95 -28.45 7.58
N THR A 178 -24.91 -28.29 8.39
CA THR A 178 -24.14 -29.40 9.00
C THR A 178 -24.14 -29.25 10.53
N SER A 179 -25.03 -29.98 11.19
CA SER A 179 -25.14 -30.04 12.65
C SER A 179 -23.79 -30.37 13.32
N GLY A 180 -23.09 -29.40 13.90
CA GLY A 180 -21.84 -29.67 14.61
C GLY A 180 -21.13 -28.47 15.24
N SER A 181 -20.73 -28.64 16.50
CA SER A 181 -20.03 -27.69 17.41
C SER A 181 -18.60 -27.26 16.97
N GLY A 182 -18.28 -27.28 15.67
CA GLY A 182 -16.92 -27.06 15.13
C GLY A 182 -16.66 -25.70 14.50
N SER A 183 -17.60 -24.75 14.57
CA SER A 183 -17.60 -23.53 13.73
C SER A 183 -16.40 -22.60 13.98
N ALA A 184 -15.99 -22.34 15.23
CA ALA A 184 -14.95 -21.34 15.53
C ALA A 184 -13.55 -21.72 15.01
N GLY A 185 -13.15 -22.99 15.15
CA GLY A 185 -11.85 -23.47 14.64
C GLY A 185 -11.75 -23.47 13.12
N MET A 186 -12.89 -23.57 12.42
CA MET A 186 -12.97 -23.48 10.96
C MET A 186 -12.89 -22.04 10.46
N VAL A 187 -13.36 -21.06 11.26
CA VAL A 187 -13.19 -19.63 10.98
C VAL A 187 -11.72 -19.25 10.87
N GLY A 188 -10.91 -19.63 11.86
CA GLY A 188 -9.47 -19.38 11.81
C GLY A 188 -8.82 -20.02 10.59
N LYS A 189 -9.10 -21.30 10.31
CA LYS A 189 -8.50 -22.01 9.18
C LYS A 189 -8.82 -21.41 7.81
N LEU A 190 -10.05 -20.92 7.61
CA LEU A 190 -10.44 -20.29 6.34
C LEU A 190 -9.84 -18.88 6.20
N ALA A 191 -9.84 -18.11 7.30
CA ALA A 191 -9.16 -16.82 7.33
C ALA A 191 -7.67 -16.97 7.00
N ASP A 192 -7.01 -17.98 7.59
CA ASP A 192 -5.62 -18.31 7.31
C ASP A 192 -5.40 -18.73 5.85
N ALA A 193 -6.30 -19.55 5.30
CA ALA A 193 -6.25 -19.96 3.90
C ALA A 193 -6.36 -18.77 2.95
N LEU A 194 -7.27 -17.82 3.23
CA LEU A 194 -7.46 -16.60 2.43
C LEU A 194 -6.27 -15.63 2.53
N LEU A 195 -5.68 -15.50 3.72
CA LEU A 195 -4.52 -14.61 3.94
C LEU A 195 -3.20 -15.20 3.43
N SER A 196 -3.14 -16.51 3.20
CA SER A 196 -1.95 -17.19 2.70
C SER A 196 -1.50 -16.67 1.32
N ALA A 197 -0.23 -16.93 0.97
CA ALA A 197 0.41 -16.39 -0.23
C ALA A 197 -0.17 -16.97 -1.53
N ASN A 198 -0.60 -18.23 -1.50
CA ASN A 198 -1.13 -18.95 -2.65
C ASN A 198 -2.57 -19.35 -2.39
N ALA A 199 -3.39 -19.44 -3.44
CA ALA A 199 -4.73 -20.00 -3.32
C ALA A 199 -4.65 -21.43 -2.78
N ASP A 200 -5.05 -21.59 -1.52
CA ASP A 200 -4.96 -22.85 -0.79
C ASP A 200 -6.05 -23.82 -1.24
N ALA A 201 -5.74 -25.12 -1.37
CA ALA A 201 -6.74 -26.16 -1.63
C ALA A 201 -7.89 -26.16 -0.61
N ARG A 202 -7.65 -25.62 0.59
CA ARG A 202 -8.70 -25.36 1.60
C ARG A 202 -9.83 -24.44 1.10
N LEU A 203 -9.61 -23.67 0.04
CA LEU A 203 -10.60 -22.79 -0.58
C LEU A 203 -11.40 -23.46 -1.71
N ASP A 204 -11.12 -24.71 -2.07
CA ASP A 204 -11.84 -25.44 -3.14
C ASP A 204 -13.36 -25.50 -2.94
N PRO A 205 -13.91 -25.69 -1.73
CA PRO A 205 -15.36 -25.65 -1.54
C PRO A 205 -15.98 -24.30 -1.92
N LEU A 206 -15.26 -23.20 -1.68
CA LEU A 206 -15.71 -21.86 -2.08
C LEU A 206 -15.56 -21.66 -3.60
N ARG A 207 -14.50 -22.21 -4.18
CA ARG A 207 -14.28 -22.21 -5.64
C ARG A 207 -15.49 -22.78 -6.37
N GLU A 208 -15.96 -23.95 -5.92
CA GLU A 208 -17.11 -24.64 -6.51
C GLU A 208 -18.41 -23.88 -6.28
N THR A 209 -18.64 -23.40 -5.05
CA THR A 209 -19.85 -22.65 -4.69
C THR A 209 -19.98 -21.34 -5.48
N LEU A 210 -18.88 -20.65 -5.72
CA LEU A 210 -18.84 -19.39 -6.47
C LEU A 210 -18.73 -19.59 -7.99
N GLY A 211 -18.58 -20.82 -8.47
CA GLY A 211 -18.39 -21.11 -9.90
C GLY A 211 -17.16 -20.41 -10.50
N LEU A 212 -16.10 -20.27 -9.71
CA LEU A 212 -14.85 -19.66 -10.13
C LEU A 212 -13.89 -20.78 -10.58
N HIS A 213 -13.35 -20.69 -11.79
CA HIS A 213 -12.44 -21.73 -12.32
C HIS A 213 -11.18 -21.11 -12.93
N GLY A 214 -10.06 -21.84 -12.83
CA GLY A 214 -8.78 -21.44 -13.41
C GLY A 214 -8.36 -20.03 -12.97
N ASP A 215 -8.06 -19.17 -13.95
CA ASP A 215 -7.62 -17.80 -13.71
C ASP A 215 -8.66 -16.94 -12.98
N GLN A 216 -9.97 -17.17 -13.19
CA GLN A 216 -11.02 -16.44 -12.49
C GLN A 216 -11.00 -16.70 -10.98
N PHE A 217 -10.63 -17.91 -10.56
CA PHE A 217 -10.51 -18.23 -9.14
C PHE A 217 -9.34 -17.49 -8.51
N THR A 218 -8.17 -17.57 -9.14
CA THR A 218 -6.96 -16.88 -8.68
C THR A 218 -7.16 -15.37 -8.58
N GLN A 219 -7.77 -14.77 -9.62
CA GLN A 219 -8.10 -13.35 -9.63
C GLN A 219 -9.16 -13.01 -8.58
N GLY A 220 -10.23 -13.81 -8.46
CA GLY A 220 -11.30 -13.57 -7.50
C GLY A 220 -10.82 -13.65 -6.04
N ILE A 221 -9.99 -14.64 -5.69
CA ILE A 221 -9.39 -14.75 -4.36
C ILE A 221 -8.47 -13.57 -4.08
N PHE A 222 -7.67 -13.14 -5.06
CA PHE A 222 -6.84 -11.96 -4.90
C PHE A 222 -7.66 -10.69 -4.66
N SER A 223 -8.72 -10.50 -5.45
CA SER A 223 -9.65 -9.38 -5.30
C SER A 223 -10.26 -9.35 -3.89
N TRP A 224 -10.73 -10.51 -3.41
CA TRP A 224 -11.33 -10.63 -2.09
C TRP A 224 -10.34 -10.29 -0.99
N LYS A 225 -9.14 -10.86 -1.07
CA LYS A 225 -8.04 -10.59 -0.14
C LYS A 225 -7.70 -9.09 -0.11
N GLY A 226 -7.68 -8.44 -1.27
CA GLY A 226 -7.42 -7.00 -1.39
C GLY A 226 -8.49 -6.15 -0.73
N PHE A 227 -9.76 -6.47 -0.92
CA PHE A 227 -10.84 -5.72 -0.26
C PHE A 227 -10.83 -5.87 1.26
N ILE A 228 -10.57 -7.07 1.78
CA ILE A 228 -10.42 -7.27 3.23
C ILE A 228 -9.22 -6.50 3.76
N TYR A 229 -8.09 -6.52 3.04
CA TYR A 229 -6.90 -5.75 3.40
C TYR A 229 -7.19 -4.25 3.45
N TYR A 230 -7.84 -3.70 2.42
CA TYR A 230 -8.19 -2.28 2.40
C TYR A 230 -9.22 -1.90 3.45
N LYS A 231 -10.21 -2.76 3.72
CA LYS A 231 -11.21 -2.54 4.77
C LYS A 231 -10.57 -2.52 6.16
N TRP A 232 -9.68 -3.48 6.43
CA TRP A 232 -8.89 -3.51 7.67
C TRP A 232 -8.02 -2.25 7.80
N GLN A 233 -7.23 -1.94 6.76
CA GLN A 233 -6.35 -0.77 6.76
C GLN A 233 -7.12 0.52 6.98
N PHE A 234 -8.29 0.67 6.33
CA PHE A 234 -9.16 1.82 6.52
C PHE A 234 -9.64 1.96 7.98
N SER A 235 -9.99 0.84 8.63
CA SER A 235 -10.46 0.84 10.02
C SER A 235 -9.39 1.31 11.03
N GLU A 236 -8.12 1.01 10.78
CA GLU A 236 -7.00 1.53 11.59
C GLU A 236 -6.71 3.01 11.26
N MET A 237 -6.74 3.33 9.98
CA MET A 237 -6.34 4.63 9.45
C MET A 237 -7.34 5.74 9.81
N ILE A 238 -8.64 5.45 9.88
CA ILE A 238 -9.67 6.45 10.20
C ILE A 238 -9.45 7.06 11.60
N GLN A 239 -8.98 6.27 12.56
CA GLN A 239 -8.65 6.75 13.91
C GLN A 239 -7.47 7.72 13.87
N SER A 240 -6.45 7.38 13.08
CA SER A 240 -5.28 8.25 12.87
C SER A 240 -5.66 9.57 12.20
N LEU A 241 -6.58 9.54 11.24
CA LEU A 241 -7.10 10.75 10.60
C LEU A 241 -7.82 11.68 11.58
N ILE A 242 -8.70 11.13 12.42
CA ILE A 242 -9.41 11.92 13.44
C ILE A 242 -8.39 12.60 14.35
N ARG A 243 -7.40 11.85 14.83
CA ARG A 243 -6.31 12.38 15.66
C ARG A 243 -5.56 13.53 14.98
N VAL A 244 -5.12 13.34 13.72
CA VAL A 244 -4.41 14.37 12.95
C VAL A 244 -5.23 15.65 12.85
N THR A 245 -6.53 15.53 12.52
CA THR A 245 -7.39 16.72 12.39
C THR A 245 -7.58 17.47 13.71
N GLN A 246 -7.71 16.74 14.83
CA GLN A 246 -7.85 17.34 16.16
C GLN A 246 -6.55 18.02 16.62
N GLU A 247 -5.41 17.36 16.49
CA GLU A 247 -4.11 17.92 16.85
C GLU A 247 -3.78 19.14 15.98
N MET A 248 -4.12 19.08 14.68
CA MET A 248 -3.93 20.20 13.75
C MET A 248 -4.66 21.45 14.20
N ASP A 249 -5.87 21.32 14.75
CA ASP A 249 -6.64 22.45 15.26
C ASP A 249 -6.04 23.04 16.54
N GLN A 250 -5.45 22.19 17.39
CA GLN A 250 -4.88 22.58 18.68
C GLN A 250 -3.51 23.25 18.56
N ILE A 251 -2.75 22.98 17.50
CA ILE A 251 -1.43 23.59 17.30
C ILE A 251 -1.55 25.11 17.18
N LYS A 252 -0.84 25.79 18.09
CA LYS A 252 -0.56 27.22 18.07
C LYS A 252 0.91 27.40 17.67
N PRO A 253 1.20 27.83 16.43
CA PRO A 253 2.58 28.05 15.99
C PRO A 253 3.27 29.11 16.84
N SER A 254 4.59 28.97 17.01
CA SER A 254 5.42 29.91 17.74
C SER A 254 5.78 31.15 16.90
N GLY A 255 6.12 32.24 17.59
CA GLY A 255 6.59 33.48 16.95
C GLY A 255 5.52 34.55 16.75
N ARG A 256 5.94 35.66 16.12
CA ARG A 256 5.07 36.80 15.83
C ARG A 256 4.31 36.52 14.54
N ASN A 257 2.99 36.41 14.65
CA ASN A 257 2.15 36.11 13.50
C ASN A 257 1.55 37.40 12.97
N ASP A 258 1.79 37.73 11.70
CA ASP A 258 1.02 38.74 11.01
C ASP A 258 -0.42 38.23 10.75
N VAL A 259 -1.33 39.15 10.42
CA VAL A 259 -2.75 38.80 10.22
C VAL A 259 -2.94 37.92 8.99
N ALA A 260 -2.16 38.12 7.93
CA ALA A 260 -2.30 37.38 6.67
C ALA A 260 -1.90 35.91 6.85
N THR A 261 -0.73 35.62 7.45
CA THR A 261 -0.29 34.24 7.69
C THR A 261 -1.27 33.46 8.58
N ARG A 262 -1.91 34.11 9.58
CA ARG A 262 -2.93 33.45 10.40
C ARG A 262 -4.17 33.06 9.59
N GLU A 263 -4.60 33.95 8.69
CA GLU A 263 -5.76 33.69 7.85
C GLU A 263 -5.46 32.59 6.82
N GLU A 264 -4.28 32.59 6.21
CA GLU A 264 -3.81 31.51 5.32
C GLU A 264 -3.82 30.14 6.04
N ILE A 265 -3.25 30.05 7.24
CA ILE A 265 -3.27 28.83 8.05
C ILE A 265 -4.70 28.38 8.32
N ARG A 266 -5.62 29.30 8.64
CA ARG A 266 -7.04 28.99 8.90
C ARG A 266 -7.73 28.42 7.66
N VAL A 267 -7.48 29.00 6.49
CA VAL A 267 -7.99 28.53 5.20
C VAL A 267 -7.44 27.14 4.88
N LEU A 268 -6.12 26.94 5.02
CA LEU A 268 -5.47 25.65 4.79
C LEU A 268 -6.02 24.54 5.70
N LYS A 269 -6.15 24.77 7.01
CA LYS A 269 -6.76 23.81 7.95
C LYS A 269 -8.16 23.40 7.50
N THR A 270 -8.96 24.37 7.06
CA THR A 270 -10.33 24.13 6.59
C THR A 270 -10.35 23.29 5.32
N SER A 271 -9.49 23.61 4.34
CA SER A 271 -9.34 22.88 3.08
C SER A 271 -8.89 21.44 3.32
N ILE A 272 -7.85 21.23 4.11
CA ILE A 272 -7.32 19.90 4.46
C ILE A 272 -8.40 19.04 5.11
N ARG A 273 -9.15 19.59 6.07
CA ARG A 273 -10.24 18.85 6.75
C ARG A 273 -11.32 18.42 5.77
N LYS A 274 -11.69 19.28 4.82
CA LYS A 274 -12.66 18.96 3.77
C LYS A 274 -12.14 17.81 2.89
N ARG A 275 -10.90 17.91 2.40
CA ARG A 275 -10.30 16.89 1.53
C ARG A 275 -10.11 15.54 2.21
N ILE A 276 -9.69 15.53 3.47
CA ILE A 276 -9.59 14.29 4.27
C ILE A 276 -10.97 13.59 4.37
N ARG A 277 -12.03 14.36 4.64
CA ARG A 277 -13.39 13.81 4.72
C ARG A 277 -13.88 13.28 3.37
N GLU A 278 -13.58 13.97 2.28
CA GLU A 278 -13.92 13.54 0.92
C GLU A 278 -13.20 12.24 0.56
N ALA A 279 -11.89 12.15 0.83
CA ALA A 279 -11.10 10.94 0.62
C ALA A 279 -11.61 9.75 1.46
N ALA A 280 -11.90 9.98 2.75
CA ALA A 280 -12.46 8.95 3.62
C ALA A 280 -13.84 8.48 3.14
N ARG A 281 -14.71 9.40 2.73
CA ARG A 281 -16.04 9.08 2.18
C ARG A 281 -15.95 8.27 0.89
N SER A 282 -15.05 8.64 -0.01
CA SER A 282 -14.80 7.90 -1.25
C SER A 282 -14.34 6.46 -0.95
N CYS A 283 -13.40 6.28 -0.02
CA CYS A 283 -12.98 4.96 0.44
C CYS A 283 -14.15 4.15 1.01
N SER A 284 -14.94 4.73 1.91
CA SER A 284 -16.12 4.07 2.48
C SER A 284 -17.13 3.64 1.42
N GLN A 285 -17.36 4.47 0.40
CA GLN A 285 -18.30 4.15 -0.68
C GLN A 285 -17.84 2.96 -1.51
N VAL A 286 -16.55 2.89 -1.85
CA VAL A 286 -15.99 1.76 -2.59
C VAL A 286 -16.01 0.48 -1.74
N LEU A 287 -15.66 0.57 -0.45
CA LEU A 287 -15.71 -0.55 0.46
C LEU A 287 -17.14 -1.06 0.71
N ALA A 288 -18.15 -0.17 0.68
CA ALA A 288 -19.55 -0.55 0.80
C ALA A 288 -20.01 -1.49 -0.34
N LEU A 289 -19.43 -1.39 -1.54
CA LEU A 289 -19.73 -2.32 -2.63
C LEU A 289 -19.39 -3.77 -2.27
N TYR A 290 -18.30 -3.98 -1.53
CA TYR A 290 -17.95 -5.28 -0.98
C TYR A 290 -18.95 -5.72 0.09
N ASP A 291 -19.27 -4.83 1.03
CA ASP A 291 -20.18 -5.12 2.13
C ASP A 291 -21.56 -5.54 1.62
N ASP A 292 -22.09 -4.83 0.63
CA ASP A 292 -23.37 -5.12 -0.02
C ASP A 292 -23.34 -6.48 -0.74
N ALA A 293 -22.31 -6.72 -1.56
CA ALA A 293 -22.16 -7.99 -2.28
C ALA A 293 -21.97 -9.19 -1.34
N PHE A 294 -21.22 -9.00 -0.26
CA PHE A 294 -20.99 -10.03 0.75
C PHE A 294 -22.24 -10.29 1.59
N ALA A 295 -22.98 -9.25 1.97
CA ALA A 295 -24.25 -9.38 2.66
C ALA A 295 -25.29 -10.11 1.81
N ASP A 296 -25.38 -9.82 0.50
CA ASP A 296 -26.24 -10.52 -0.44
C ASP A 296 -25.87 -12.01 -0.57
N LEU A 297 -24.57 -12.34 -0.55
CA LEU A 297 -24.12 -13.73 -0.48
C LEU A 297 -24.59 -14.41 0.82
N VAL A 298 -24.29 -13.81 1.98
CA VAL A 298 -24.54 -14.42 3.29
C VAL A 298 -26.04 -14.55 3.62
N HIS A 299 -26.84 -13.55 3.26
CA HIS A 299 -28.25 -13.50 3.63
C HIS A 299 -29.19 -14.07 2.57
N ARG A 300 -28.86 -13.92 1.28
CA ARG A 300 -29.72 -14.32 0.16
C ARG A 300 -29.14 -15.49 -0.65
N GLY A 301 -27.92 -15.92 -0.37
CA GLY A 301 -27.25 -16.98 -1.14
C GLY A 301 -26.90 -16.55 -2.57
N ASN A 302 -26.85 -15.24 -2.86
CA ASN A 302 -26.62 -14.74 -4.22
C ASN A 302 -25.13 -14.81 -4.60
N THR A 303 -24.67 -16.00 -4.97
CA THR A 303 -23.29 -16.26 -5.39
C THR A 303 -22.92 -15.51 -6.66
N ALA A 304 -23.87 -15.26 -7.56
CA ALA A 304 -23.63 -14.57 -8.82
C ALA A 304 -23.23 -13.10 -8.61
N ALA A 305 -23.90 -12.39 -7.69
CA ALA A 305 -23.56 -11.00 -7.37
C ALA A 305 -22.15 -10.89 -6.76
N PHE A 306 -21.83 -11.76 -5.80
CA PHE A 306 -20.50 -11.76 -5.18
C PHE A 306 -19.40 -12.16 -6.16
N ARG A 307 -19.65 -13.18 -7.00
CA ARG A 307 -18.73 -13.56 -8.09
C ARG A 307 -18.47 -12.39 -9.03
N ARG A 308 -19.51 -11.67 -9.46
CA ARG A 308 -19.36 -10.49 -10.33
C ARG A 308 -18.50 -9.42 -9.66
N PHE A 309 -18.81 -9.12 -8.39
CA PHE A 309 -18.01 -8.20 -7.59
C PHE A 309 -16.53 -8.60 -7.58
N LEU A 310 -16.19 -9.87 -7.30
CA LEU A 310 -14.80 -10.32 -7.24
C LEU A 310 -14.03 -10.17 -8.56
N LEU A 311 -14.71 -10.28 -9.70
CA LEU A 311 -14.10 -10.13 -11.03
C LEU A 311 -13.95 -8.66 -11.45
N GLU A 312 -14.87 -7.80 -11.03
CA GLU A 312 -14.84 -6.35 -11.31
C GLU A 312 -13.98 -5.56 -10.32
N ALA A 313 -13.84 -6.08 -9.10
CA ALA A 313 -13.12 -5.51 -7.96
C ALA A 313 -11.73 -4.90 -8.26
N PRO A 314 -10.87 -5.51 -9.11
CA PRO A 314 -9.53 -4.97 -9.38
C PRO A 314 -9.56 -3.54 -9.92
N ILE A 315 -10.67 -3.11 -10.56
CA ILE A 315 -10.77 -1.74 -11.08
C ILE A 315 -10.59 -0.68 -9.99
N PHE A 316 -11.06 -1.00 -8.77
CA PHE A 316 -11.11 -0.09 -7.64
C PHE A 316 -9.81 0.00 -6.84
N PHE A 317 -8.84 -0.89 -7.07
CA PHE A 317 -7.58 -0.88 -6.32
C PHE A 317 -6.75 0.38 -6.55
N LEU A 318 -6.83 0.99 -7.74
CA LEU A 318 -6.13 2.26 -7.99
C LEU A 318 -6.65 3.38 -7.09
N ASP A 319 -7.97 3.52 -6.99
CA ASP A 319 -8.60 4.60 -6.21
C ASP A 319 -8.46 4.38 -4.71
N LEU A 320 -8.64 3.13 -4.25
CA LEU A 320 -8.42 2.73 -2.86
C LEU A 320 -6.96 2.92 -2.47
N GLY A 321 -6.03 2.31 -3.20
CA GLY A 321 -4.60 2.39 -2.93
C GLY A 321 -4.09 3.82 -2.92
N HIS A 322 -4.61 4.67 -3.82
CA HIS A 322 -4.28 6.09 -3.82
C HIS A 322 -4.75 6.84 -2.58
N SER A 323 -6.03 6.73 -2.27
CA SER A 323 -6.59 7.41 -1.10
C SER A 323 -5.93 6.96 0.19
N MET A 324 -5.74 5.64 0.37
CA MET A 324 -5.08 5.06 1.53
C MET A 324 -3.61 5.44 1.62
N GLY A 325 -2.88 5.42 0.49
CA GLY A 325 -1.48 5.81 0.42
C GLY A 325 -1.29 7.25 0.86
N MET A 326 -2.07 8.19 0.31
CA MET A 326 -2.01 9.60 0.67
C MET A 326 -2.27 9.85 2.15
N ILE A 327 -3.33 9.23 2.69
CA ILE A 327 -3.69 9.36 4.09
C ILE A 327 -2.58 8.77 4.99
N SER A 328 -2.07 7.59 4.65
CA SER A 328 -0.97 6.94 5.38
C SER A 328 0.26 7.83 5.46
N HIS A 329 0.63 8.52 4.38
CA HIS A 329 1.76 9.48 4.37
C HIS A 329 1.53 10.65 5.31
N ILE A 330 0.32 11.22 5.32
CA ILE A 330 -0.07 12.33 6.19
C ILE A 330 -0.01 11.92 7.65
N SER A 331 -0.66 10.82 8.02
CA SER A 331 -0.68 10.32 9.40
C SER A 331 0.72 9.95 9.91
N SER A 332 1.53 9.32 9.07
CA SER A 332 2.91 8.95 9.41
C SER A 332 3.79 10.18 9.63
N PHE A 333 3.72 11.16 8.72
CA PHE A 333 4.48 12.41 8.87
C PHE A 333 4.04 13.18 10.10
N TRP A 334 2.73 13.31 10.31
CA TRP A 334 2.18 14.05 11.43
C TRP A 334 2.64 13.46 12.76
N SER A 335 2.48 12.14 12.92
CA SER A 335 2.94 11.43 14.11
C SER A 335 4.43 11.63 14.34
N TYR A 336 5.26 11.59 13.30
CA TYR A 336 6.71 11.83 13.41
C TYR A 336 7.05 13.27 13.81
N ARG A 337 6.47 14.27 13.13
CA ARG A 337 6.81 15.70 13.32
C ARG A 337 6.32 16.25 14.66
N PHE A 338 5.20 15.72 15.18
CA PHE A 338 4.53 16.27 16.36
C PHE A 338 4.56 15.34 17.59
N ASN A 339 5.27 14.20 17.55
CA ASN A 339 5.42 13.31 18.72
C ASN A 339 6.17 13.93 19.91
N GLY A 340 6.92 15.01 19.69
CA GLY A 340 7.85 15.59 20.67
C GLY A 340 7.24 16.56 21.69
N GLY A 341 5.91 16.73 21.72
CA GLY A 341 5.22 17.66 22.61
C GLY A 341 5.50 19.15 22.33
N ALA A 342 5.25 20.01 23.32
CA ALA A 342 5.28 21.48 23.18
C ALA A 342 6.68 22.08 22.86
N ALA A 343 7.76 21.32 23.07
CA ALA A 343 9.13 21.78 22.84
C ALA A 343 9.50 21.92 21.35
N ASN A 344 8.70 21.37 20.43
CA ASN A 344 8.96 21.37 18.98
C ASN A 344 7.85 22.06 18.15
N LEU A 345 7.17 23.06 18.73
CA LEU A 345 6.14 23.80 18.01
C LEU A 345 6.76 24.55 16.81
N PRO A 346 6.24 24.32 15.58
CA PRO A 346 6.74 25.00 14.38
C PRO A 346 6.50 26.51 14.46
N THR A 347 7.31 27.27 13.73
CA THR A 347 6.98 28.68 13.46
C THR A 347 5.74 28.76 12.58
N SER A 348 5.08 29.93 12.50
CA SER A 348 3.92 30.09 11.61
C SER A 348 4.24 29.83 10.14
N GLU A 349 5.41 30.25 9.67
CA GLU A 349 5.85 29.98 8.29
C GLU A 349 6.06 28.48 8.06
N GLU A 350 6.77 27.80 8.96
CA GLU A 350 6.98 26.36 8.86
C GLU A 350 5.66 25.59 8.89
N PHE A 351 4.73 25.99 9.76
CA PHE A 351 3.44 25.33 9.86
C PHE A 351 2.58 25.56 8.62
N ARG A 352 2.57 26.79 8.07
CA ARG A 352 1.90 27.09 6.79
C ARG A 352 2.48 26.23 5.66
N ASP A 353 3.80 26.11 5.56
CA ASP A 353 4.45 25.30 4.54
C ASP A 353 4.06 23.82 4.66
N ILE A 354 4.05 23.26 5.89
CA ILE A 354 3.59 21.88 6.15
C ILE A 354 2.14 21.69 5.70
N LEU A 355 1.25 22.64 6.02
CA LEU A 355 -0.16 22.56 5.65
C LEU A 355 -0.36 22.70 4.13
N SER A 356 0.38 23.58 3.46
CA SER A 356 0.33 23.72 2.01
C SER A 356 0.77 22.44 1.28
N GLU A 357 1.82 21.78 1.78
CA GLU A 357 2.25 20.47 1.26
C GLU A 357 1.18 19.39 1.46
N PHE A 358 0.50 19.38 2.61
CA PHE A 358 -0.59 18.45 2.88
C PHE A 358 -1.79 18.68 1.96
N GLU A 359 -2.18 19.95 1.76
CA GLU A 359 -3.26 20.30 0.86
C GLU A 359 -2.95 19.86 -0.58
N THR A 360 -1.73 20.13 -1.04
CA THR A 360 -1.25 19.72 -2.36
C THR A 360 -1.28 18.19 -2.53
N GLY A 361 -0.83 17.45 -1.51
CA GLY A 361 -0.88 15.99 -1.54
C GLY A 361 -2.31 15.44 -1.56
N LEU A 362 -3.24 16.08 -0.86
CA LEU A 362 -4.66 15.72 -0.83
C LEU A 362 -5.45 16.23 -2.04
N ALA A 363 -4.79 16.87 -3.01
CA ALA A 363 -5.45 17.28 -4.23
C ALA A 363 -5.95 16.04 -5.00
N PRO A 364 -7.19 16.04 -5.53
CA PRO A 364 -7.67 14.99 -6.40
C PRO A 364 -6.66 14.76 -7.52
N ARG A 365 -6.46 13.50 -7.92
CA ARG A 365 -5.78 13.23 -9.19
C ARG A 365 -6.49 14.04 -10.27
N GLN A 366 -5.74 14.85 -11.01
CA GLN A 366 -6.15 15.18 -12.36
C GLN A 366 -6.14 13.85 -13.09
N SER A 367 -7.32 13.27 -13.27
CA SER A 367 -7.48 12.12 -14.13
C SER A 367 -6.95 12.54 -15.49
N TYR A 368 -5.75 12.10 -15.86
CA TYR A 368 -5.43 11.94 -17.27
C TYR A 368 -6.38 10.84 -17.74
N SER A 369 -7.60 11.24 -18.07
CA SER A 369 -8.50 10.50 -18.91
C SER A 369 -7.78 10.33 -20.24
N GLN A 370 -6.96 9.29 -20.33
CA GLN A 370 -6.71 8.64 -21.61
C GLN A 370 -8.10 8.15 -22.05
N PRO A 371 -8.66 8.69 -23.15
CA PRO A 371 -9.89 8.16 -23.68
C PRO A 371 -9.62 6.71 -24.08
N TRP A 372 -10.53 5.84 -23.64
CA TRP A 372 -10.58 4.41 -23.92
C TRP A 372 -10.41 4.07 -25.39
#